data_AF-A0A2I0NVQ3-F1
#
_entry.id   AF-A0A2I0NVQ3-F1
#
_cell.length_a   1.000
_cell.length_b   1.000
_cell.length_c   1.000
_cell.angle_alpha   90.00
_cell.angle_beta   90.00
_cell.angle_gamma   90.00
#
_symmetry.space_group_name_H-M   'P 1'
#
loop_
_entity.id
_entity.type
_entity.pdbx_description
1 polymer ?
#
loop_
_entity_poly.entity_id
_entity_poly.type
_entity_poly.pdbx_seq_one_letter_code
_entity_poly.pdbx_strand_id
1 'polypeptide(L)'
;RRDLFGKNYVTAYEPIKDPNGKIIGVLFVGTEEGQTLDVVKTSIRDTVVGKNGYMYVLDSAGNVLVHPNAQGQNWADKDYVQQMFKDKEGAVPHVVDGMNVLDAYTYYEPLDWYIVSRAELSDFTGPIDTIRNTIFALMIASMTIGAAIAILFGRSISGPLQSVVVMIKELRSGHLSVRLNIKRQDEIGIMAATMDEFADDLQTNVVGNIKKIAKGDYIDAFSDPFDDRDEIRPALQMMVESLDHLHKETIKLTDAARAGDLSVRGNENAFRGGYRMIIAGFNKTLETITEPVNEAMRLARFYASGDFTARFDEKIPVAGEFVAYRDALNTIGIELQRLMKLINEELYEGVSVVSSASSEILTITTQLANASSLTATTVNDTSDTVEGVRKKTDIVILKSKSVSEKAMKAITVSGEGQKSVQEILDGMNHIQRQMDTIGMSVIKLSEQSQAIGEIIATVTDISEQSNLLAVNASIEAAKAGEFGKGFAVVAHEIHNLAGQSKQATAN
;
A
#
# COMPACT_ATOMS: atom_id res chain seq x y z
N ARG A 1 23.69 129.61 87.27
CA ARG A 1 22.58 129.82 88.22
C ARG A 1 23.05 130.75 89.32
N ARG A 2 22.29 131.82 89.61
CA ARG A 2 22.45 132.60 90.84
C ARG A 2 21.07 132.92 91.37
N ASP A 3 20.87 132.69 92.67
CA ASP A 3 19.68 133.09 93.39
C ASP A 3 19.69 134.62 93.51
N LEU A 4 18.73 135.26 92.86
CA LEU A 4 18.48 136.69 92.97
C LEU A 4 17.07 136.84 93.53
N PHE A 5 16.98 137.21 94.80
CA PHE A 5 15.72 137.51 95.50
C PHE A 5 14.75 136.31 95.59
N GLY A 6 15.26 135.10 95.82
CA GLY A 6 14.46 133.89 96.03
C GLY A 6 13.93 133.27 94.74
N LYS A 7 14.43 133.72 93.59
CA LYS A 7 14.10 133.21 92.25
C LYS A 7 15.38 132.89 91.50
N ASN A 8 15.44 131.70 90.92
CA ASN A 8 16.57 131.30 90.11
C ASN A 8 16.43 131.88 88.70
N TYR A 9 17.49 132.51 88.22
CA TYR A 9 17.56 133.03 86.86
C TYR A 9 18.62 132.27 86.06
N VAL A 10 18.31 132.05 84.78
CA VAL A 10 19.32 131.75 83.77
C VAL A 10 19.87 133.08 83.29
N THR A 11 21.12 133.35 83.63
CA THR A 11 21.72 134.68 83.53
C THR A 11 22.89 134.68 82.55
N ALA A 12 22.93 135.68 81.68
CA ALA A 12 24.09 136.04 80.89
C ALA A 12 24.55 137.46 81.28
N TYR A 13 25.86 137.64 81.39
CA TYR A 13 26.47 138.92 81.77
C TYR A 13 27.47 139.31 80.70
N GLU A 14 27.39 140.56 80.25
CA GLU A 14 28.40 141.13 79.36
C GLU A 14 28.90 142.46 79.94
N PRO A 15 30.21 142.59 80.22
CA PRO A 15 30.74 143.80 80.85
C PRO A 15 30.74 144.98 79.88
N ILE A 16 30.11 146.09 80.28
CA ILE A 16 30.14 147.35 79.51
C ILE A 16 31.41 148.11 79.92
N LYS A 17 32.28 148.33 78.94
CA LYS A 17 33.57 149.01 79.10
C LYS A 17 33.49 150.42 78.53
N ASP A 18 34.23 151.35 79.12
CA ASP A 18 34.44 152.68 78.55
C ASP A 18 35.40 152.60 77.34
N PRO A 19 35.61 153.70 76.58
CA PRO A 19 36.53 153.72 75.44
C PRO A 19 38.00 153.41 75.80
N ASN A 20 38.37 153.50 77.08
CA ASN A 20 39.71 153.17 77.59
C ASN A 20 39.78 151.73 78.14
N GLY A 21 38.74 150.92 77.91
CA GLY A 21 38.67 149.50 78.28
C GLY A 21 38.36 149.22 79.75
N LYS A 22 38.10 150.25 80.56
CA LYS A 22 37.76 150.08 81.99
C LYS A 22 36.27 149.72 82.11
N ILE A 23 35.97 148.65 82.85
CA ILE A 23 34.57 148.23 83.08
C ILE A 23 33.89 149.29 83.93
N ILE A 24 32.88 149.95 83.35
CA ILE A 24 32.09 150.99 84.02
C ILE A 24 30.65 150.53 84.32
N GLY A 25 30.25 149.36 83.81
CA GLY A 25 28.96 148.72 84.12
C GLY A 25 28.90 147.26 83.65
N VAL A 26 27.80 146.58 83.94
CA VAL A 26 27.50 145.23 83.41
C VAL A 26 26.12 145.26 82.78
N LEU A 27 26.03 144.77 81.54
CA LEU A 27 24.75 144.44 80.91
C LEU A 27 24.34 143.07 81.42
N PHE A 28 23.19 143.03 82.07
CA PHE A 28 22.62 141.81 82.63
C PHE A 28 21.34 141.47 81.86
N VAL A 29 21.29 140.24 81.33
CA VAL A 29 20.04 139.63 80.85
C VAL A 29 19.83 138.34 81.63
N GLY A 30 18.76 138.30 82.43
CA GLY A 30 18.35 137.12 83.16
C GLY A 30 16.90 136.81 82.85
N THR A 31 16.61 135.61 82.37
CA THR A 31 15.25 135.07 82.29
C THR A 31 15.00 134.16 83.48
N GLU A 32 13.79 134.25 84.04
CA GLU A 32 13.41 133.42 85.19
C GLU A 32 13.45 131.94 84.76
N GLU A 33 14.18 131.12 85.52
CA GLU A 33 14.49 129.74 85.15
C GLU A 33 13.21 128.90 84.99
N GLY A 34 12.20 129.15 85.82
CA GLY A 34 10.89 128.49 85.73
C GLY A 34 10.21 128.68 84.38
N GLN A 35 10.15 129.90 83.86
CA GLN A 35 9.45 130.18 82.59
C GLN A 35 10.07 129.47 81.38
N THR A 36 11.37 129.17 81.42
CA THR A 36 12.08 128.57 80.29
C THR A 36 12.11 127.04 80.40
N LEU A 37 12.33 126.50 81.60
CA LEU A 37 12.35 125.06 81.82
C LEU A 37 10.95 124.42 81.81
N ASP A 38 9.90 125.15 82.20
CA ASP A 38 8.54 124.59 82.19
C ASP A 38 8.06 124.22 80.79
N VAL A 39 8.50 124.94 79.75
CA VAL A 39 8.22 124.60 78.34
C VAL A 39 8.84 123.26 77.97
N VAL A 40 10.11 123.03 78.34
CA VAL A 40 10.82 121.77 78.07
C VAL A 40 10.20 120.62 78.85
N LYS A 41 9.88 120.83 80.13
CA LYS A 41 9.19 119.82 80.96
C LYS A 41 7.84 119.43 80.39
N THR A 42 7.07 120.40 79.89
CA THR A 42 5.77 120.15 79.25
C THR A 42 5.94 119.35 77.97
N SER A 43 6.89 119.71 77.11
CA SER A 43 7.16 118.98 75.86
C SER A 43 7.58 117.53 76.11
N ILE A 44 8.38 117.26 77.15
CA ILE A 44 8.77 115.89 77.50
C ILE A 44 7.55 115.13 78.03
N ARG A 45 6.76 115.71 78.93
CA ARG A 45 5.57 115.07 79.51
C ARG A 45 4.55 114.64 78.45
N ASP A 46 4.35 115.48 77.44
CA ASP A 46 3.31 115.27 76.42
C ASP A 46 3.80 114.35 75.27
N THR A 47 5.06 113.89 75.29
CA THR A 47 5.60 112.98 74.28
C THR A 47 5.18 111.52 74.56
N VAL A 48 4.50 110.91 73.58
CA VAL A 48 4.03 109.51 73.62
C VAL A 48 4.95 108.62 72.78
N VAL A 49 5.27 107.44 73.31
CA VAL A 49 6.20 106.48 72.69
C VAL A 49 5.45 105.18 72.41
N GLY A 50 5.31 104.78 71.15
CA GLY A 50 4.44 103.65 70.79
C GLY A 50 2.96 104.02 70.91
N LYS A 51 2.13 103.11 71.43
CA LYS A 51 0.71 103.40 71.71
C LYS A 51 0.48 103.77 73.18
N ASN A 52 1.17 103.09 74.10
CA ASN A 52 0.94 103.24 75.54
C ASN A 52 2.14 103.83 76.32
N GLY A 53 3.28 104.08 75.66
CA GLY A 53 4.50 104.58 76.30
C GLY A 53 4.55 106.10 76.44
N TYR A 54 5.45 106.58 77.27
CA TYR A 54 5.57 108.00 77.64
C TYR A 54 7.00 108.35 78.07
N MET A 55 7.32 109.65 78.13
CA MET A 55 8.61 110.12 78.65
C MET A 55 8.51 110.69 80.06
N TYR A 56 9.59 110.56 80.82
CA TYR A 56 9.72 111.13 82.16
C TYR A 56 11.17 111.55 82.46
N VAL A 57 11.36 112.41 83.47
CA VAL A 57 12.68 112.94 83.85
C VAL A 57 12.91 112.76 85.35
N LEU A 58 14.10 112.28 85.70
CA LEU A 58 14.60 112.16 87.07
C LEU A 58 15.83 113.04 87.27
N ASP A 59 16.14 113.44 88.50
CA ASP A 59 17.47 113.95 88.85
C ASP A 59 18.40 112.85 89.40
N SER A 60 19.69 113.16 89.62
CA SER A 60 20.66 112.21 90.20
C SER A 60 20.34 111.78 91.64
N ALA A 61 19.45 112.51 92.33
CA ALA A 61 18.93 112.13 93.64
C ALA A 61 17.67 111.25 93.55
N GLY A 62 17.18 110.94 92.34
CA GLY A 62 16.00 110.12 92.10
C GLY A 62 14.67 110.85 92.19
N ASN A 63 14.65 112.17 92.29
CA ASN A 63 13.41 112.93 92.28
C ASN A 63 12.84 113.00 90.86
N VAL A 64 11.55 112.70 90.75
CA VAL A 64 10.79 112.77 89.50
C VAL A 64 10.46 114.22 89.20
N LEU A 65 11.16 114.79 88.22
CA LEU A 65 11.02 116.17 87.79
C LEU A 65 9.90 116.36 86.76
N VAL A 66 9.71 115.36 85.91
CA VAL A 66 8.67 115.33 84.87
C VAL A 66 8.12 113.92 84.80
N HIS A 67 6.82 113.74 84.98
CA HIS A 67 6.15 112.47 84.76
C HIS A 67 4.66 112.76 84.53
N PRO A 68 3.94 111.97 83.72
CA PRO A 68 2.50 112.18 83.51
C PRO A 68 1.71 112.28 84.82
N ASN A 69 1.94 111.35 85.76
CA ASN A 69 1.12 111.20 86.98
C ASN A 69 1.89 111.12 88.31
N ALA A 70 3.22 111.27 88.33
CA ALA A 70 4.05 110.93 89.50
C ALA A 70 5.14 111.97 89.81
N GLN A 71 4.96 113.19 89.32
CA GLN A 71 5.89 114.28 89.54
C GLN A 71 6.03 114.60 91.04
N GLY A 72 7.26 114.81 91.51
CA GLY A 72 7.58 115.10 92.91
C GLY A 72 7.79 113.87 93.80
N GLN A 73 7.61 112.66 93.28
CA GLN A 73 8.02 111.43 93.98
C GLN A 73 9.54 111.25 93.90
N ASN A 74 10.10 110.41 94.78
CA ASN A 74 11.48 109.97 94.69
C ASN A 74 11.51 108.47 94.39
N TRP A 75 12.26 108.08 93.37
CA TRP A 75 12.38 106.71 92.87
C TRP A 75 13.81 106.17 92.94
N ALA A 76 14.68 106.75 93.77
CA ALA A 76 16.06 106.28 93.94
C ALA A 76 16.13 104.82 94.46
N ASP A 77 15.07 104.34 95.11
CA ASP A 77 14.95 102.99 95.65
C ASP A 77 14.59 101.93 94.60
N LYS A 78 14.19 102.33 93.39
CA LYS A 78 13.80 101.41 92.33
C LYS A 78 15.02 100.82 91.63
N ASP A 79 15.07 99.49 91.52
CA ASP A 79 16.18 98.76 90.90
C ASP A 79 16.52 99.27 89.48
N TYR A 80 15.49 99.55 88.66
CA TYR A 80 15.70 100.07 87.30
C TYR A 80 16.27 101.49 87.29
N VAL A 81 15.97 102.33 88.28
CA VAL A 81 16.54 103.69 88.41
C VAL A 81 17.98 103.63 88.90
N GLN A 82 18.30 102.72 89.83
CA GLN A 82 19.68 102.51 90.28
C GLN A 82 20.58 102.06 89.11
N GLN A 83 20.06 101.22 88.23
CA GLN A 83 20.76 100.83 87.01
C GLN A 83 20.97 102.03 86.08
N MET A 84 19.95 102.90 85.93
CA MET A 84 20.09 104.12 85.13
C MET A 84 21.20 105.04 85.64
N PHE A 85 21.32 105.20 86.95
CA PHE A 85 22.36 106.02 87.56
C PHE A 85 23.78 105.49 87.38
N LYS A 86 23.92 104.18 87.21
CA LYS A 86 25.22 103.54 87.00
C LYS A 86 25.74 103.74 85.58
N ASP A 87 24.90 103.48 84.58
CA ASP A 87 25.34 103.39 83.20
C ASP A 87 25.20 104.74 82.44
N LYS A 88 24.43 105.70 82.98
CA LYS A 88 24.16 107.05 82.45
C LYS A 88 23.47 107.11 81.09
N GLU A 89 23.54 106.07 80.28
CA GLU A 89 22.76 105.88 79.06
C GLU A 89 22.53 104.39 78.78
N GLY A 90 21.41 104.06 78.14
CA GLY A 90 21.12 102.68 77.74
C GLY A 90 19.64 102.38 77.69
N ALA A 91 19.30 101.10 77.79
CA ALA A 91 17.93 100.64 77.90
C ALA A 91 17.79 99.56 78.97
N VAL A 92 16.79 99.67 79.84
CA VAL A 92 16.49 98.68 80.89
C VAL A 92 15.10 98.07 80.66
N PRO A 93 15.03 96.77 80.30
CA PRO A 93 13.77 96.05 80.33
C PRO A 93 13.39 95.75 81.78
N HIS A 94 12.17 96.05 82.17
CA HIS A 94 11.66 95.77 83.51
C HIS A 94 10.13 95.75 83.52
N VAL A 95 9.56 95.50 84.69
CA VAL A 95 8.11 95.43 84.88
C VAL A 95 7.64 96.61 85.72
N VAL A 96 6.64 97.32 85.21
CA VAL A 96 5.95 98.39 85.95
C VAL A 96 4.45 98.11 85.89
N ASP A 97 3.80 98.09 87.05
CA ASP A 97 2.36 97.84 87.19
C ASP A 97 1.88 96.55 86.47
N GLY A 98 2.73 95.52 86.42
CA GLY A 98 2.46 94.24 85.76
C GLY A 98 2.67 94.23 84.24
N MET A 99 3.08 95.36 83.65
CA MET A 99 3.38 95.48 82.22
C MET A 99 4.89 95.36 81.97
N ASN A 100 5.26 94.56 80.96
CA ASN A 100 6.65 94.49 80.50
C ASN A 100 6.97 95.74 79.68
N VAL A 101 7.85 96.58 80.20
CA VAL A 101 8.26 97.84 79.58
C VAL A 101 9.75 97.85 79.30
N LEU A 102 10.14 98.68 78.34
CA LEU A 102 11.52 99.00 78.02
C LEU A 102 11.73 100.50 78.21
N ASP A 103 12.62 100.86 79.12
CA ASP A 103 13.01 102.25 79.33
C ASP A 103 14.35 102.51 78.68
N ALA A 104 14.36 103.34 77.65
CA ALA A 104 15.58 103.92 77.10
C ALA A 104 15.86 105.26 77.77
N TYR A 105 17.08 105.49 78.24
CA TYR A 105 17.41 106.67 79.05
C TYR A 105 18.77 107.26 78.69
N THR A 106 18.93 108.54 78.99
CA THR A 106 20.20 109.27 78.84
C THR A 106 20.34 110.36 79.91
N TYR A 107 21.55 110.56 80.41
CA TYR A 107 21.88 111.55 81.44
C TYR A 107 22.39 112.85 80.84
N TYR A 108 21.74 113.96 81.18
CA TYR A 108 22.07 115.31 80.76
C TYR A 108 22.65 116.11 81.94
N GLU A 109 23.98 116.14 82.01
CA GLU A 109 24.76 116.72 83.10
C GLU A 109 24.44 118.21 83.43
N PRO A 110 24.24 119.14 82.47
CA PRO A 110 24.05 120.56 82.77
C PRO A 110 22.81 120.88 83.62
N LEU A 111 21.79 120.02 83.57
CA LEU A 111 20.55 120.17 84.34
C LEU A 111 20.38 119.09 85.40
N ASP A 112 21.31 118.14 85.49
CA ASP A 112 21.21 116.92 86.30
C ASP A 112 19.93 116.13 85.97
N TRP A 113 19.70 115.83 84.69
CA TRP A 113 18.46 115.20 84.21
C TRP A 113 18.73 113.84 83.59
N TYR A 114 18.12 112.78 84.10
CA TYR A 114 17.93 111.53 83.38
C TYR A 114 16.62 111.62 82.59
N ILE A 115 16.73 111.73 81.26
CA ILE A 115 15.58 111.76 80.37
C ILE A 115 15.30 110.32 79.96
N VAL A 116 14.11 109.83 80.28
CA VAL A 116 13.71 108.44 80.05
C VAL A 116 12.53 108.38 79.10
N SER A 117 12.60 107.48 78.14
CA SER A 117 11.57 107.13 77.18
C SER A 117 11.12 105.69 77.44
N ARG A 118 9.88 105.53 77.89
CA ARG A 118 9.29 104.23 78.23
C ARG A 118 8.38 103.74 77.12
N ALA A 119 8.52 102.48 76.71
CA ALA A 119 7.61 101.82 75.76
C ALA A 119 7.19 100.43 76.25
N GLU A 120 5.97 100.01 75.97
CA GLU A 120 5.45 98.68 76.33
C GLU A 120 5.87 97.61 75.31
N LEU A 121 6.38 96.44 75.73
CA LEU A 121 6.82 95.39 74.79
C LEU A 121 5.68 94.81 73.93
N SER A 122 4.44 94.84 74.44
CA SER A 122 3.25 94.34 73.76
C SER A 122 2.91 95.16 72.51
N ASP A 123 3.21 96.48 72.51
CA ASP A 123 3.03 97.38 71.37
C ASP A 123 3.81 96.91 70.13
N PHE A 124 4.89 96.17 70.33
CA PHE A 124 5.75 95.65 69.26
C PHE A 124 5.51 94.17 68.95
N THR A 125 4.97 93.39 69.88
CA THR A 125 4.83 91.93 69.76
C THR A 125 3.41 91.46 69.40
N GLY A 126 2.37 92.27 69.65
CA GLY A 126 0.98 91.92 69.29
C GLY A 126 0.74 91.54 67.82
N PRO A 127 1.37 92.19 66.82
CA PRO A 127 1.24 91.80 65.41
C PRO A 127 1.80 90.39 65.09
N ILE A 128 2.71 89.87 65.92
CA ILE A 128 3.38 88.58 65.69
C ILE A 128 2.42 87.40 65.90
N ASP A 129 1.51 87.48 66.87
CA ASP A 129 0.55 86.40 67.15
C ASP A 129 -0.46 86.19 66.02
N THR A 130 -0.90 87.28 65.37
CA THR A 130 -1.79 87.23 64.20
C THR A 130 -1.10 86.54 63.01
N ILE A 131 0.20 86.80 62.82
CA ILE A 131 1.01 86.14 61.78
C ILE A 131 1.12 84.64 62.07
N ARG A 132 1.43 84.25 63.31
CA ARG A 132 1.53 82.83 63.70
C ARG A 132 0.25 82.05 63.42
N ASN A 133 -0.92 82.57 63.82
CA ASN A 133 -2.18 81.87 63.65
C ASN A 133 -2.58 81.74 62.17
N THR A 134 -2.28 82.75 61.35
CA THR A 134 -2.52 82.71 59.90
C THR A 134 -1.67 81.65 59.22
N ILE A 135 -0.40 81.49 59.63
CA ILE A 135 0.51 80.44 59.12
C ILE A 135 -0.02 79.03 59.46
N PHE A 136 -0.50 78.80 60.69
CA PHE A 136 -1.07 77.50 61.06
C PHE A 136 -2.33 77.15 60.25
N ALA A 137 -3.22 78.12 60.03
CA ALA A 137 -4.42 77.91 59.21
C ALA A 137 -4.07 77.55 57.75
N LEU A 138 -3.07 78.23 57.17
CA LEU A 138 -2.57 77.94 55.82
C LEU A 138 -1.96 76.53 55.70
N MET A 139 -1.22 76.06 56.71
CA MET A 139 -0.65 74.72 56.73
C MET A 139 -1.72 73.61 56.74
N ILE A 140 -2.76 73.77 57.56
CA ILE A 140 -3.84 72.78 57.63
C ILE A 140 -4.61 72.76 56.30
N ALA A 141 -4.93 73.92 55.74
CA ALA A 141 -5.60 74.01 54.45
C ALA A 141 -4.79 73.33 53.34
N SER A 142 -3.47 73.56 53.27
CA SER A 142 -2.61 72.95 52.25
C SER A 142 -2.48 71.43 52.41
N MET A 143 -2.35 70.91 53.63
CA MET A 143 -2.36 69.45 53.88
C MET A 143 -3.67 68.80 53.45
N THR A 144 -4.80 69.44 53.74
CA THR A 144 -6.12 68.90 53.42
C THR A 144 -6.35 68.87 51.91
N ILE A 145 -5.97 69.94 51.21
CA ILE A 145 -6.02 70.02 49.74
C ILE A 145 -5.08 68.97 49.12
N GLY A 146 -3.87 68.83 49.65
CA GLY A 146 -2.91 67.83 49.19
C GLY A 146 -3.45 66.40 49.31
N ALA A 147 -4.07 66.07 50.46
CA ALA A 147 -4.68 64.76 50.67
C ALA A 147 -5.88 64.52 49.73
N ALA A 148 -6.73 65.52 49.52
CA ALA A 148 -7.87 65.43 48.60
C ALA A 148 -7.41 65.20 47.15
N ILE A 149 -6.39 65.94 46.70
CA ILE A 149 -5.78 65.76 45.37
C ILE A 149 -5.18 64.36 45.24
N ALA A 150 -4.43 63.88 46.24
CA ALA A 150 -3.83 62.54 46.22
C ALA A 150 -4.89 61.43 46.09
N ILE A 151 -6.00 61.53 46.83
CA ILE A 151 -7.11 60.57 46.75
C ILE A 151 -7.79 60.63 45.38
N LEU A 152 -8.02 61.83 44.85
CA LEU A 152 -8.60 62.01 43.52
C LEU A 152 -7.73 61.36 42.45
N PHE A 153 -6.42 61.64 42.42
CA PHE A 153 -5.47 61.03 41.47
C PHE A 153 -5.36 59.51 41.63
N GLY A 154 -5.34 59.00 42.87
CA GLY A 154 -5.30 57.55 43.12
C GLY A 154 -6.53 56.83 42.54
N ARG A 155 -7.72 57.42 42.69
CA ARG A 155 -8.96 56.84 42.13
C ARG A 155 -9.11 57.10 40.63
N SER A 156 -8.67 58.25 40.13
CA SER A 156 -8.87 58.67 38.75
C SER A 156 -7.75 58.25 37.80
N ILE A 157 -6.59 57.82 38.27
CA ILE A 157 -5.50 57.39 37.39
C ILE A 157 -5.00 56.01 37.79
N SER A 158 -4.56 55.83 39.04
CA SER A 158 -3.89 54.58 39.46
C SER A 158 -4.79 53.35 39.37
N GLY A 159 -6.07 53.46 39.76
CA GLY A 159 -7.03 52.35 39.67
C GLY A 159 -7.20 51.80 38.24
N PRO A 160 -7.62 52.62 37.26
CA PRO A 160 -7.70 52.22 35.86
C PRO A 160 -6.40 51.65 35.30
N LEU A 161 -5.25 52.27 35.60
CA LEU A 161 -3.94 51.78 35.14
C LEU A 161 -3.65 50.38 35.68
N GLN A 162 -4.02 50.10 36.93
CA GLN A 162 -3.85 48.79 37.53
C GLN A 162 -4.72 47.73 36.84
N SER A 163 -5.95 48.07 36.44
CA SER A 163 -6.81 47.17 35.66
C SER A 163 -6.19 46.83 34.30
N VAL A 164 -5.61 47.81 33.61
CA VAL A 164 -4.85 47.57 32.36
C VAL A 164 -3.71 46.59 32.60
N VAL A 165 -2.93 46.79 33.66
CA VAL A 165 -1.82 45.89 34.02
C VAL A 165 -2.32 44.46 34.28
N VAL A 166 -3.46 44.31 34.95
CA VAL A 166 -4.08 42.99 35.16
C VAL A 166 -4.48 42.37 33.83
N MET A 167 -5.15 43.09 32.95
CA MET A 167 -5.52 42.59 31.62
C MET A 167 -4.29 42.14 30.83
N ILE A 168 -3.21 42.92 30.82
CA ILE A 168 -1.97 42.54 30.14
C ILE A 168 -1.37 41.26 30.73
N LYS A 169 -1.43 41.06 32.06
CA LYS A 169 -0.99 39.81 32.70
C LYS A 169 -1.86 38.61 32.27
N GLU A 170 -3.16 38.81 32.14
CA GLU A 170 -4.09 37.79 31.66
C GLU A 170 -3.84 37.45 30.18
N LEU A 171 -3.69 38.46 29.31
CA LEU A 171 -3.32 38.29 27.90
C LEU A 171 -2.01 37.51 27.74
N ARG A 172 -0.98 37.86 28.52
CA ARG A 172 0.30 37.13 28.55
C ARG A 172 0.13 35.66 28.93
N SER A 173 -0.87 35.35 29.75
CA SER A 173 -1.17 33.99 30.19
C SER A 173 -2.08 33.23 29.21
N GLY A 174 -2.45 33.84 28.08
CA GLY A 174 -3.34 33.28 27.07
C GLY A 174 -4.83 33.47 27.36
N HIS A 175 -5.19 34.20 28.41
CA HIS A 175 -6.58 34.50 28.75
C HIS A 175 -7.05 35.77 28.02
N LEU A 176 -7.60 35.58 26.83
CA LEU A 176 -8.02 36.68 25.96
C LEU A 176 -9.43 37.19 26.24
N SER A 177 -10.18 36.64 27.19
CA SER A 177 -11.59 36.98 27.44
C SER A 177 -11.80 38.17 28.39
N VAL A 178 -10.74 38.66 29.04
CA VAL A 178 -10.83 39.79 29.99
C VAL A 178 -10.98 41.09 29.21
N ARG A 179 -11.86 41.99 29.67
CA ARG A 179 -12.09 43.32 29.10
C ARG A 179 -12.08 44.37 30.20
N LEU A 180 -11.58 45.55 29.90
CA LEU A 180 -11.50 46.69 30.82
C LEU A 180 -12.86 47.38 30.97
N ASN A 181 -13.59 47.57 29.86
CA ASN A 181 -14.91 48.22 29.84
C ASN A 181 -14.96 49.55 30.64
N ILE A 182 -13.89 50.34 30.54
CA ILE A 182 -13.75 51.62 31.24
C ILE A 182 -14.46 52.71 30.44
N LYS A 183 -15.57 53.21 30.98
CA LYS A 183 -16.37 54.26 30.35
C LYS A 183 -15.82 55.65 30.66
N ARG A 184 -14.76 56.04 29.95
CA ARG A 184 -14.14 57.38 30.01
C ARG A 184 -13.90 57.93 28.61
N GLN A 185 -13.79 59.25 28.51
CA GLN A 185 -13.54 59.97 27.24
C GLN A 185 -12.16 60.66 27.22
N ASP A 186 -11.28 60.29 28.14
CA ASP A 186 -9.90 60.76 28.20
C ASP A 186 -8.93 59.68 27.69
N GLU A 187 -7.64 59.93 27.79
CA GLU A 187 -6.57 59.06 27.30
C GLU A 187 -6.62 57.67 27.94
N ILE A 188 -7.10 57.56 29.18
CA ILE A 188 -7.28 56.28 29.88
C ILE A 188 -8.45 55.50 29.27
N GLY A 189 -9.54 56.19 28.92
CA GLY A 189 -10.68 55.59 28.21
C GLY A 189 -10.29 55.10 26.82
N ILE A 190 -9.56 55.92 26.05
CA ILE A 190 -9.04 55.55 24.72
C ILE A 190 -8.13 54.33 24.83
N MET A 191 -7.16 54.34 25.75
CA MET A 191 -6.27 53.21 26.00
C MET A 191 -7.05 51.93 26.34
N ALA A 192 -8.07 52.02 27.19
CA ALA A 192 -8.88 50.88 27.58
C ALA A 192 -9.66 50.30 26.40
N ALA A 193 -10.27 51.16 25.57
CA ALA A 193 -11.00 50.75 24.38
C ALA A 193 -10.07 50.08 23.35
N THR A 194 -8.89 50.66 23.09
CA THR A 194 -7.88 50.07 22.19
C THR A 194 -7.39 48.71 22.70
N MET A 195 -7.19 48.55 24.02
CA MET A 195 -6.82 47.26 24.61
C MET A 195 -7.94 46.22 24.49
N ASP A 196 -9.19 46.63 24.67
CA ASP A 196 -10.36 45.76 24.50
C ASP A 196 -10.51 45.29 23.03
N GLU A 197 -10.32 46.19 22.07
CA GLU A 197 -10.32 45.86 20.63
C GLU A 197 -9.17 44.92 20.25
N PHE A 198 -7.96 45.17 20.76
CA PHE A 198 -6.81 44.29 20.56
C PHE A 198 -7.06 42.88 21.10
N ALA A 199 -7.65 42.76 22.30
CA ALA A 199 -7.99 41.46 22.85
C ALA A 199 -9.07 40.73 22.04
N ASP A 200 -10.00 41.47 21.45
CA ASP A 200 -11.05 40.90 20.59
C ASP A 200 -10.48 40.36 19.27
N ASP A 201 -9.58 41.10 18.64
CA ASP A 201 -8.88 40.68 17.42
C ASP A 201 -8.04 39.42 17.67
N LEU A 202 -7.27 39.37 18.77
CA LEU A 202 -6.52 38.17 19.15
C LEU A 202 -7.46 36.98 19.41
N GLN A 203 -8.58 37.17 20.10
CA GLN A 203 -9.48 36.09 20.48
C GLN A 203 -10.23 35.53 19.28
N THR A 204 -10.76 36.41 18.44
CA THR A 204 -11.68 36.04 17.35
C THR A 204 -10.92 35.78 16.06
N ASN A 205 -10.02 36.67 15.65
CA ASN A 205 -9.36 36.60 14.34
C ASN A 205 -8.09 35.76 14.38
N VAL A 206 -7.31 35.79 15.47
CA VAL A 206 -6.10 34.94 15.58
C VAL A 206 -6.47 33.56 16.09
N VAL A 207 -6.92 33.45 17.35
CA VAL A 207 -7.20 32.16 17.99
C VAL A 207 -8.40 31.45 17.35
N GLY A 208 -9.45 32.18 16.97
CA GLY A 208 -10.61 31.62 16.30
C GLY A 208 -10.25 30.96 14.96
N ASN A 209 -9.42 31.60 14.16
CA ASN A 209 -8.97 31.04 12.88
C ASN A 209 -7.99 29.87 13.07
N ILE A 210 -7.06 29.95 14.02
CA ILE A 210 -6.21 28.79 14.37
C ILE A 210 -7.07 27.57 14.75
N LYS A 211 -8.15 27.76 15.51
CA LYS A 211 -9.08 26.67 15.86
C LYS A 211 -9.81 26.08 14.66
N LYS A 212 -10.20 26.91 13.69
CA LYS A 212 -10.82 26.45 12.43
C LYS A 212 -9.83 25.61 11.61
N ILE A 213 -8.59 26.08 11.45
CA ILE A 213 -7.51 25.33 10.78
C ILE A 213 -7.29 23.98 11.46
N ALA A 214 -7.23 23.96 12.79
CA ALA A 214 -7.03 22.73 13.56
C ALA A 214 -8.20 21.72 13.41
N LYS A 215 -9.40 22.18 13.07
CA LYS A 215 -10.56 21.33 12.76
C LYS A 215 -10.60 20.86 11.31
N GLY A 216 -9.75 21.40 10.44
CA GLY A 216 -9.76 21.13 9.00
C GLY A 216 -10.78 21.95 8.21
N ASP A 217 -11.33 23.02 8.79
CA ASP A 217 -12.24 23.91 8.08
C ASP A 217 -11.45 24.80 7.11
N TYR A 218 -11.91 24.92 5.87
CA TYR A 218 -11.38 25.89 4.91
C TYR A 218 -11.73 27.31 5.35
N ILE A 219 -10.73 28.18 5.39
CA ILE A 219 -10.91 29.61 5.66
C ILE A 219 -10.71 30.34 4.34
N ASP A 220 -11.81 30.83 3.77
CA ASP A 220 -11.80 31.64 2.56
C ASP A 220 -11.25 33.04 2.90
N ALA A 221 -9.91 33.15 2.81
CA ALA A 221 -9.08 34.33 3.06
C ALA A 221 -9.15 34.93 4.47
N PHE A 222 -7.98 35.25 5.04
CA PHE A 222 -7.94 36.15 6.19
C PHE A 222 -8.40 37.54 5.77
N SER A 223 -8.99 38.30 6.69
CA SER A 223 -9.24 39.72 6.49
C SER A 223 -7.94 40.44 6.13
N ASP A 224 -8.05 41.49 5.31
CA ASP A 224 -6.91 42.30 4.87
C ASP A 224 -6.03 42.73 6.07
N PRO A 225 -4.72 42.91 5.86
CA PRO A 225 -3.82 43.48 6.87
C PRO A 225 -4.44 44.72 7.51
N PHE A 226 -4.35 44.83 8.83
CA PHE A 226 -4.91 45.98 9.55
C PHE A 226 -4.27 47.29 9.08
N ASP A 227 -2.95 47.24 8.86
CA ASP A 227 -2.16 48.28 8.19
C ASP A 227 -0.92 47.64 7.50
N ASP A 228 -0.09 48.47 6.87
CA ASP A 228 1.14 48.05 6.19
C ASP A 228 2.18 47.41 7.12
N ARG A 229 2.00 47.49 8.44
CA ARG A 229 2.89 46.96 9.48
C ARG A 229 2.30 45.76 10.21
N ASP A 230 1.15 45.26 9.79
CA ASP A 230 0.55 44.05 10.34
C ASP A 230 1.40 42.83 10.00
N GLU A 231 2.00 42.22 11.02
CA GLU A 231 2.80 40.99 10.88
C GLU A 231 1.99 39.71 11.13
N ILE A 232 0.80 39.81 11.75
CA ILE A 232 0.03 38.65 12.20
C ILE A 232 -0.78 38.08 11.04
N ARG A 233 -1.59 38.90 10.38
CA ARG A 233 -2.50 38.41 9.33
C ARG A 233 -1.74 37.84 8.12
N PRO A 234 -0.67 38.48 7.61
CA PRO A 234 0.15 37.89 6.53
C PRO A 234 0.82 36.57 6.92
N ALA A 235 1.28 36.44 8.18
CA ALA A 235 1.89 35.19 8.65
C ALA A 235 0.86 34.05 8.73
N LEU A 236 -0.35 34.33 9.22
CA LEU A 236 -1.46 33.36 9.24
C LEU A 236 -1.90 32.97 7.82
N GLN A 237 -1.99 33.94 6.91
CA GLN A 237 -2.28 33.71 5.50
C GLN A 237 -1.24 32.77 4.88
N MET A 238 0.05 33.03 5.07
CA MET A 238 1.14 32.17 4.57
C MET A 238 1.06 30.74 5.13
N MET A 239 0.68 30.59 6.40
CA MET A 239 0.45 29.28 7.01
C MET A 239 -0.69 28.52 6.33
N VAL A 240 -1.84 29.17 6.11
CA VAL A 240 -3.00 28.54 5.46
C VAL A 240 -2.73 28.21 4.01
N GLU A 241 -2.09 29.11 3.25
CA GLU A 241 -1.68 28.85 1.87
C GLU A 241 -0.74 27.64 1.78
N SER A 242 0.21 27.51 2.71
CA SER A 242 1.10 26.36 2.77
C SER A 242 0.35 25.05 3.02
N LEU A 243 -0.65 25.07 3.91
CA LEU A 243 -1.49 23.90 4.21
C LEU A 243 -2.44 23.54 3.05
N ASP A 244 -3.06 24.55 2.42
CA ASP A 244 -3.90 24.40 1.23
C ASP A 244 -3.10 23.78 0.07
N HIS A 245 -1.90 24.31 -0.21
CA HIS A 245 -1.02 23.75 -1.22
C HIS A 245 -0.62 22.31 -0.91
N LEU A 246 -0.29 22.00 0.34
CA LEU A 246 0.05 20.63 0.74
C LEU A 246 -1.14 19.67 0.58
N HIS A 247 -2.33 20.12 0.96
CA HIS A 247 -3.56 19.38 0.79
C HIS A 247 -3.86 19.09 -0.69
N LYS A 248 -3.80 20.12 -1.55
CA LYS A 248 -3.98 19.99 -3.00
C LYS A 248 -2.95 19.06 -3.63
N GLU A 249 -1.68 19.16 -3.24
CA GLU A 249 -0.64 18.26 -3.76
C GLU A 249 -0.89 16.81 -3.32
N THR A 250 -1.35 16.59 -2.09
CA THR A 250 -1.72 15.26 -1.58
C THR A 250 -2.91 14.67 -2.33
N ILE A 251 -3.95 15.47 -2.61
CA ILE A 251 -5.10 15.04 -3.41
C ILE A 251 -4.66 14.66 -4.82
N LYS A 252 -3.86 15.51 -5.49
CA LYS A 252 -3.34 15.24 -6.83
C LYS A 252 -2.60 13.91 -6.91
N LEU A 253 -1.74 13.61 -5.94
CA LEU A 253 -1.01 12.33 -5.89
C LEU A 253 -1.96 11.15 -5.62
N THR A 254 -2.93 11.33 -4.75
CA THR A 254 -3.92 10.29 -4.41
C THR A 254 -4.83 9.98 -5.61
N ASP A 255 -5.29 11.00 -6.32
CA ASP A 255 -6.12 10.84 -7.52
C ASP A 255 -5.35 10.16 -8.65
N ALA A 256 -4.08 10.54 -8.87
CA ALA A 256 -3.21 9.87 -9.84
C ALA A 256 -3.02 8.39 -9.49
N ALA A 257 -2.70 8.08 -8.23
CA ALA A 257 -2.56 6.71 -7.77
C ALA A 257 -3.87 5.90 -7.92
N ARG A 258 -5.02 6.52 -7.62
CA ARG A 258 -6.36 5.91 -7.81
C ARG A 258 -6.68 5.64 -9.29
N ALA A 259 -6.18 6.48 -10.19
CA ALA A 259 -6.29 6.29 -11.63
C ALA A 259 -5.26 5.26 -12.18
N GLY A 260 -4.38 4.72 -11.33
CA GLY A 260 -3.33 3.77 -11.71
C GLY A 260 -2.06 4.43 -12.25
N ASP A 261 -1.97 5.76 -12.26
CA ASP A 261 -0.77 6.48 -12.64
C ASP A 261 0.13 6.72 -11.42
N LEU A 262 1.00 5.75 -11.15
CA LEU A 262 2.02 5.84 -10.11
C LEU A 262 3.28 6.58 -10.57
N SER A 263 3.29 7.24 -11.74
CA SER A 263 4.44 8.03 -12.21
C SER A 263 4.41 9.48 -11.73
N VAL A 264 3.23 9.99 -11.36
CA VAL A 264 3.06 11.36 -10.86
C VAL A 264 3.81 11.52 -9.53
N ARG A 265 4.56 12.62 -9.42
CA ARG A 265 5.32 12.98 -8.21
C ARG A 265 4.93 14.37 -7.72
N GLY A 266 5.02 14.55 -6.41
CA GLY A 266 4.76 15.82 -5.76
C GLY A 266 5.90 16.78 -6.00
N ASN A 267 5.58 18.06 -6.21
CA ASN A 267 6.62 19.08 -6.40
C ASN A 267 7.27 19.50 -5.08
N GLU A 268 8.40 18.88 -4.71
CA GLU A 268 9.14 19.20 -3.49
C GLU A 268 9.61 20.65 -3.40
N ASN A 269 9.94 21.27 -4.54
CA ASN A 269 10.46 22.64 -4.58
C ASN A 269 9.39 23.70 -4.28
N ALA A 270 8.11 23.33 -4.36
CA ALA A 270 7.00 24.20 -3.96
C ALA A 270 6.87 24.35 -2.43
N PHE A 271 7.57 23.51 -1.66
CA PHE A 271 7.47 23.47 -0.21
C PHE A 271 8.83 23.73 0.47
N ARG A 272 8.79 24.12 1.73
CA ARG A 272 9.99 24.35 2.56
C ARG A 272 9.87 23.61 3.90
N GLY A 273 11.02 23.37 4.54
CA GLY A 273 11.07 22.74 5.87
C GLY A 273 10.36 21.39 5.95
N GLY A 274 9.56 21.21 7.00
CA GLY A 274 8.82 19.96 7.25
C GLY A 274 7.85 19.57 6.13
N TYR A 275 7.17 20.54 5.49
CA TYR A 275 6.25 20.26 4.38
C TYR A 275 6.96 19.67 3.16
N ARG A 276 8.19 20.14 2.88
CA ARG A 276 9.03 19.54 1.83
C ARG A 276 9.40 18.10 2.17
N MET A 277 9.75 17.82 3.43
CA MET A 277 10.07 16.46 3.87
C MET A 277 8.88 15.51 3.73
N ILE A 278 7.65 16.00 3.96
CA ILE A 278 6.42 15.21 3.73
C ILE A 278 6.30 14.82 2.25
N ILE A 279 6.39 15.79 1.34
CA ILE A 279 6.28 15.52 -0.11
C ILE A 279 7.42 14.62 -0.59
N ALA A 280 8.65 14.85 -0.13
CA ALA A 280 9.79 13.97 -0.43
C ALA A 280 9.56 12.54 0.08
N GLY A 281 8.97 12.38 1.27
CA GLY A 281 8.59 11.08 1.82
C GLY A 281 7.54 10.35 0.98
N PHE A 282 6.51 11.06 0.52
CA PHE A 282 5.52 10.50 -0.42
C PHE A 282 6.16 10.10 -1.74
N ASN A 283 7.01 10.96 -2.32
CA ASN A 283 7.75 10.65 -3.55
C ASN A 283 8.61 9.40 -3.40
N LYS A 284 9.34 9.28 -2.28
CA LYS A 284 10.19 8.12 -2.01
C LYS A 284 9.38 6.85 -1.82
N THR A 285 8.22 6.95 -1.16
CA THR A 285 7.29 5.82 -0.99
C THR A 285 6.77 5.35 -2.35
N LEU A 286 6.32 6.29 -3.20
CA LEU A 286 5.88 5.97 -4.56
C LEU A 286 7.01 5.35 -5.37
N GLU A 287 8.21 5.91 -5.36
CA GLU A 287 9.38 5.33 -6.05
C GLU A 287 9.66 3.87 -5.63
N THR A 288 9.66 3.61 -4.32
CA THR A 288 9.90 2.28 -3.75
C THR A 288 8.84 1.25 -4.17
N ILE A 289 7.62 1.69 -4.49
CA ILE A 289 6.53 0.83 -4.98
C ILE A 289 6.56 0.73 -6.51
N THR A 290 6.78 1.84 -7.22
CA THR A 290 6.70 1.92 -8.67
C THR A 290 7.80 1.13 -9.36
N GLU A 291 9.04 1.16 -8.84
CA GLU A 291 10.17 0.45 -9.46
C GLU A 291 9.94 -1.08 -9.55
N PRO A 292 9.63 -1.80 -8.45
CA PRO A 292 9.34 -3.23 -8.53
C PRO A 292 8.13 -3.59 -9.40
N VAL A 293 7.08 -2.76 -9.39
CA VAL A 293 5.88 -2.98 -10.21
C VAL A 293 6.20 -2.85 -11.70
N ASN A 294 6.98 -1.84 -12.08
CA ASN A 294 7.43 -1.67 -13.47
C ASN A 294 8.32 -2.84 -13.92
N GLU A 295 9.18 -3.32 -13.03
CA GLU A 295 10.02 -4.47 -13.32
C GLU A 295 9.21 -5.77 -13.51
N ALA A 296 8.20 -5.98 -12.68
CA ALA A 296 7.28 -7.10 -12.86
C ALA A 296 6.52 -7.00 -14.20
N MET A 297 6.08 -5.80 -14.59
CA MET A 297 5.48 -5.59 -15.91
C MET A 297 6.46 -5.86 -17.04
N ARG A 298 7.76 -5.53 -16.88
CA ARG A 298 8.80 -5.87 -17.84
C ARG A 298 8.91 -7.40 -17.98
N LEU A 299 9.06 -8.13 -16.87
CA LEU A 299 9.13 -9.59 -16.85
C LEU A 299 7.90 -10.22 -17.49
N ALA A 300 6.70 -9.74 -17.15
CA ALA A 300 5.46 -10.24 -17.72
C ALA A 300 5.44 -10.12 -19.25
N ARG A 301 6.01 -9.04 -19.83
CA ARG A 301 6.14 -8.91 -21.30
C ARG A 301 7.11 -9.94 -21.89
N PHE A 302 8.25 -10.18 -21.25
CA PHE A 302 9.19 -11.23 -21.68
C PHE A 302 8.52 -12.60 -21.64
N TYR A 303 7.87 -12.94 -20.52
CA TYR A 303 7.14 -14.20 -20.37
C TYR A 303 5.99 -14.35 -21.38
N ALA A 304 5.25 -13.27 -21.65
CA ALA A 304 4.19 -13.28 -22.67
C ALA A 304 4.72 -13.49 -24.10
N SER A 305 5.94 -13.03 -24.38
CA SER A 305 6.64 -13.32 -25.65
C SER A 305 7.27 -14.71 -25.72
N GLY A 306 7.15 -15.51 -24.66
CA GLY A 306 7.74 -16.86 -24.56
C GLY A 306 9.21 -16.86 -24.11
N ASP A 307 9.79 -15.70 -23.82
CA ASP A 307 11.14 -15.61 -23.25
C ASP A 307 11.07 -15.77 -21.72
N PHE A 308 11.19 -17.02 -21.27
CA PHE A 308 11.26 -17.36 -19.86
C PHE A 308 12.70 -17.32 -19.30
N THR A 309 13.68 -16.77 -20.03
CA THR A 309 15.05 -16.61 -19.51
C THR A 309 15.22 -15.32 -18.73
N ALA A 310 14.36 -14.33 -18.97
CA ALA A 310 14.34 -13.07 -18.24
C ALA A 310 14.14 -13.30 -16.74
N ARG A 311 14.87 -12.54 -15.92
CA ARG A 311 14.76 -12.53 -14.45
C ARG A 311 14.60 -11.11 -13.98
N PHE A 312 14.09 -10.96 -12.75
CA PHE A 312 13.95 -9.69 -12.07
C PHE A 312 15.34 -9.08 -11.86
N ASP A 313 15.51 -7.83 -12.26
CA ASP A 313 16.79 -7.12 -12.18
C ASP A 313 17.22 -6.97 -10.72
N GLU A 314 18.36 -7.58 -10.37
CA GLU A 314 18.93 -7.53 -9.03
C GLU A 314 19.36 -6.12 -8.59
N LYS A 315 19.50 -5.19 -9.54
CA LYS A 315 19.82 -3.79 -9.25
C LYS A 315 18.64 -3.03 -8.67
N ILE A 316 17.41 -3.53 -8.85
CA ILE A 316 16.20 -2.90 -8.32
C ILE A 316 16.04 -3.32 -6.86
N PRO A 317 16.15 -2.37 -5.91
CA PRO A 317 16.08 -2.69 -4.49
C PRO A 317 14.68 -3.16 -4.13
N VAL A 318 14.60 -4.36 -3.54
CA VAL A 318 13.36 -4.91 -2.99
C VAL A 318 13.54 -5.20 -1.51
N ALA A 319 12.53 -4.85 -0.72
CA ALA A 319 12.49 -5.10 0.72
C ALA A 319 11.09 -5.52 1.15
N GLY A 320 11.00 -6.20 2.30
CA GLY A 320 9.73 -6.69 2.82
C GLY A 320 9.01 -7.63 1.85
N GLU A 321 7.73 -7.37 1.59
CA GLU A 321 6.87 -8.21 0.74
C GLU A 321 7.34 -8.30 -0.72
N PHE A 322 8.03 -7.28 -1.22
CA PHE A 322 8.56 -7.29 -2.59
C PHE A 322 9.67 -8.33 -2.80
N VAL A 323 10.32 -8.82 -1.74
CA VAL A 323 11.28 -9.94 -1.84
C VAL A 323 10.56 -11.21 -2.28
N ALA A 324 9.46 -11.57 -1.61
CA ALA A 324 8.65 -12.72 -1.97
C ALA A 324 8.04 -12.55 -3.38
N TYR A 325 7.65 -11.32 -3.74
CA TYR A 325 7.14 -11.02 -5.07
C TYR A 325 8.18 -11.25 -6.18
N ARG A 326 9.41 -10.72 -6.00
CA ARG A 326 10.54 -10.99 -6.89
C ARG A 326 10.80 -12.49 -7.03
N ASP A 327 10.89 -13.19 -5.90
CA ASP A 327 11.25 -14.61 -5.87
C ASP A 327 10.18 -15.46 -6.57
N ALA A 328 8.89 -15.12 -6.41
CA ALA A 328 7.79 -15.75 -7.13
C ALA A 328 7.89 -15.53 -8.65
N LEU A 329 8.16 -14.30 -9.11
CA LEU A 329 8.32 -13.99 -10.53
C LEU A 329 9.51 -14.73 -11.16
N ASN A 330 10.62 -14.82 -10.44
CA ASN A 330 11.79 -15.58 -10.89
C ASN A 330 11.48 -17.08 -10.93
N THR A 331 10.79 -17.61 -9.92
CA THR A 331 10.38 -19.03 -9.87
C THR A 331 9.48 -19.38 -11.05
N ILE A 332 8.51 -18.53 -11.41
CA ILE A 332 7.67 -18.72 -12.60
C ILE A 332 8.53 -18.84 -13.86
N GLY A 333 9.51 -17.95 -14.05
CA GLY A 333 10.42 -18.01 -15.20
C GLY A 333 11.26 -19.29 -15.22
N ILE A 334 11.79 -19.71 -14.07
CA ILE A 334 12.60 -20.94 -13.94
C ILE A 334 11.78 -22.18 -14.30
N GLU A 335 10.59 -22.33 -13.72
CA GLU A 335 9.74 -23.51 -13.95
C GLU A 335 9.22 -23.57 -15.38
N LEU A 336 8.82 -22.44 -15.97
CA LEU A 336 8.39 -22.39 -17.37
C LEU A 336 9.55 -22.68 -18.33
N GLN A 337 10.76 -22.18 -18.04
CA GLN A 337 11.95 -22.52 -18.81
C GLN A 337 12.28 -24.01 -18.74
N ARG A 338 12.16 -24.62 -17.55
CA ARG A 338 12.36 -26.06 -17.35
C ARG A 338 11.35 -26.87 -18.14
N LEU A 339 10.07 -26.49 -18.06
CA LEU A 339 8.99 -27.14 -18.81
C LEU A 339 9.21 -27.03 -20.32
N MET A 340 9.62 -25.86 -20.82
CA MET A 340 9.93 -25.69 -22.25
C MET A 340 11.11 -26.55 -22.71
N LYS A 341 12.13 -26.70 -21.87
CA LYS A 341 13.24 -27.60 -22.16
C LYS A 341 12.78 -29.05 -22.27
N LEU A 342 11.99 -29.54 -21.30
CA LEU A 342 11.45 -30.90 -21.31
C LEU A 342 10.57 -31.16 -22.54
N ILE A 343 9.67 -30.24 -22.87
CA ILE A 343 8.80 -30.37 -24.06
C ILE A 343 9.63 -30.43 -25.34
N ASN A 344 10.66 -29.58 -25.47
CA ASN A 344 11.53 -29.62 -26.65
C ASN A 344 12.29 -30.95 -26.75
N GLU A 345 12.84 -31.47 -25.64
CA GLU A 345 13.52 -32.76 -25.61
C GLU A 345 12.58 -33.91 -26.02
N GLU A 346 11.36 -33.96 -25.47
CA GLU A 346 10.35 -34.96 -25.86
C GLU A 346 9.90 -34.82 -27.31
N LEU A 347 9.75 -33.58 -27.82
CA LEU A 347 9.40 -33.33 -29.22
C LEU A 347 10.49 -33.84 -30.17
N TYR A 348 11.76 -33.60 -29.86
CA TYR A 348 12.87 -34.10 -30.69
C TYR A 348 12.92 -35.63 -30.70
N GLU A 349 12.71 -36.27 -29.55
CA GLU A 349 12.65 -37.73 -29.47
C GLU A 349 11.46 -38.29 -30.27
N GLY A 350 10.27 -37.71 -30.08
CA GLY A 350 9.06 -38.09 -30.81
C GLY A 350 9.20 -37.94 -32.33
N VAL A 351 9.77 -36.83 -32.81
CA VAL A 351 10.06 -36.61 -34.24
C VAL A 351 11.05 -37.64 -34.77
N SER A 352 12.08 -37.99 -34.00
CA SER A 352 13.04 -39.02 -34.38
C SER A 352 12.38 -40.39 -34.52
N VAL A 353 11.55 -40.80 -33.55
CA VAL A 353 10.81 -42.07 -33.60
C VAL A 353 9.87 -42.12 -34.80
N VAL A 354 9.12 -41.04 -35.06
CA VAL A 354 8.23 -40.94 -36.22
C VAL A 354 9.02 -41.01 -37.53
N SER A 355 10.18 -40.36 -37.62
CA SER A 355 11.04 -40.41 -38.80
C SER A 355 11.54 -41.83 -39.07
N SER A 356 12.04 -42.54 -38.04
CA SER A 356 12.47 -43.93 -38.17
C SER A 356 11.33 -44.86 -38.59
N ALA A 357 10.17 -44.76 -37.94
CA ALA A 357 8.99 -45.55 -38.30
C ALA A 357 8.53 -45.28 -39.74
N SER A 358 8.58 -44.03 -40.20
CA SER A 358 8.25 -43.66 -41.58
C SER A 358 9.20 -44.30 -42.60
N SER A 359 10.50 -44.35 -42.28
CA SER A 359 11.51 -45.01 -43.13
C SER A 359 11.32 -46.53 -43.20
N GLU A 360 10.94 -47.16 -42.09
CA GLU A 360 10.63 -48.59 -42.04
C GLU A 360 9.36 -48.91 -42.86
N ILE A 361 8.29 -48.12 -42.70
CA ILE A 361 7.07 -48.25 -43.49
C ILE A 361 7.37 -48.12 -44.99
N LEU A 362 8.20 -47.16 -45.40
CA LEU A 362 8.60 -47.01 -46.81
C LEU A 362 9.31 -48.28 -47.33
N THR A 363 10.19 -48.86 -46.52
CA THR A 363 10.91 -50.09 -46.86
C THR A 363 9.94 -51.27 -47.02
N ILE A 364 9.05 -51.46 -46.05
CA ILE A 364 8.01 -52.50 -46.09
C ILE A 364 7.07 -52.31 -47.29
N THR A 365 6.66 -51.07 -47.56
CA THR A 365 5.78 -50.74 -48.70
C THR A 365 6.47 -51.10 -50.02
N THR A 366 7.76 -50.81 -50.15
CA THR A 366 8.55 -51.17 -51.34
C THR A 366 8.67 -52.69 -51.50
N GLN A 367 8.95 -53.41 -50.41
CA GLN A 367 8.97 -54.88 -50.43
C GLN A 367 7.60 -55.48 -50.78
N LEU A 368 6.52 -54.92 -50.23
CA LEU A 368 5.15 -55.35 -50.51
C LEU A 368 4.78 -55.12 -51.98
N ALA A 369 5.20 -54.00 -52.58
CA ALA A 369 4.99 -53.74 -54.01
C ALA A 369 5.69 -54.82 -54.87
N ASN A 370 6.94 -55.15 -54.54
CA ASN A 370 7.67 -56.23 -55.22
C ASN A 370 7.02 -57.60 -55.03
N ALA A 371 6.61 -57.93 -53.80
CA ALA A 371 5.92 -59.18 -53.49
C ALA A 371 4.56 -59.28 -54.19
N SER A 372 3.83 -58.17 -54.29
CA SER A 372 2.56 -58.10 -55.02
C SER A 372 2.76 -58.34 -56.51
N SER A 373 3.82 -57.77 -57.10
CA SER A 373 4.18 -58.02 -58.50
C SER A 373 4.53 -59.50 -58.73
N LEU A 374 5.32 -60.13 -57.85
CA LEU A 374 5.63 -61.56 -57.95
C LEU A 374 4.38 -62.43 -57.77
N THR A 375 3.49 -62.05 -56.85
CA THR A 375 2.20 -62.72 -56.63
C THR A 375 1.35 -62.66 -57.88
N ALA A 376 1.28 -61.50 -58.56
CA ALA A 376 0.56 -61.36 -59.82
C ALA A 376 1.13 -62.28 -60.91
N THR A 377 2.46 -62.36 -61.05
CA THR A 377 3.11 -63.32 -61.97
C THR A 377 2.76 -64.77 -61.63
N THR A 378 2.86 -65.14 -60.35
CA THR A 378 2.56 -66.51 -59.89
C THR A 378 1.10 -66.89 -60.13
N VAL A 379 0.17 -65.94 -59.92
CA VAL A 379 -1.25 -66.14 -60.23
C VAL A 379 -1.46 -66.33 -61.73
N ASN A 380 -0.74 -65.59 -62.58
CA ASN A 380 -0.81 -65.75 -64.02
C ASN A 380 -0.29 -67.13 -64.47
N ASP A 381 0.86 -67.56 -63.95
CA ASP A 381 1.41 -68.89 -64.22
C ASP A 381 0.45 -69.99 -63.74
N THR A 382 -0.16 -69.81 -62.57
CA THR A 382 -1.17 -70.74 -62.05
C THR A 382 -2.37 -70.79 -62.98
N SER A 383 -2.86 -69.66 -63.48
CA SER A 383 -3.94 -69.61 -64.46
C SER A 383 -3.59 -70.38 -65.74
N ASP A 384 -2.36 -70.21 -66.26
CA ASP A 384 -1.88 -70.95 -67.43
C ASP A 384 -1.81 -72.46 -67.17
N THR A 385 -1.36 -72.88 -65.99
CA THR A 385 -1.36 -74.30 -65.62
C THR A 385 -2.77 -74.88 -65.52
N VAL A 386 -3.72 -74.12 -64.95
CA VAL A 386 -5.14 -74.51 -64.87
C VAL A 386 -5.74 -74.66 -66.27
N GLU A 387 -5.44 -73.75 -67.20
CA GLU A 387 -5.85 -73.86 -68.60
C GLU A 387 -5.22 -75.08 -69.29
N GLY A 388 -3.95 -75.37 -69.01
CA GLY A 388 -3.28 -76.58 -69.46
C GLY A 388 -3.94 -77.87 -68.93
N VAL A 389 -4.34 -77.89 -67.66
CA VAL A 389 -5.09 -78.99 -67.04
C VAL A 389 -6.46 -79.13 -67.70
N ARG A 390 -7.18 -78.04 -67.95
CA ARG A 390 -8.47 -78.05 -68.67
C ARG A 390 -8.33 -78.73 -70.04
N LYS A 391 -7.37 -78.29 -70.86
CA LYS A 391 -7.11 -78.90 -72.19
C LYS A 391 -6.77 -80.39 -72.10
N LYS A 392 -5.95 -80.80 -71.12
CA LYS A 392 -5.64 -82.22 -70.89
C LYS A 392 -6.87 -83.00 -70.48
N THR A 393 -7.74 -82.42 -69.66
CA THR A 393 -9.00 -83.02 -69.24
C THR A 393 -9.92 -83.25 -70.44
N ASP A 394 -10.02 -82.29 -71.37
CA ASP A 394 -10.79 -82.46 -72.63
C ASP A 394 -10.24 -83.61 -73.48
N ILE A 395 -8.92 -83.73 -73.61
CA ILE A 395 -8.28 -84.86 -74.29
C ILE A 395 -8.62 -86.18 -73.58
N VAL A 396 -8.58 -86.22 -72.24
CA VAL A 396 -8.94 -87.40 -71.45
C VAL A 396 -10.41 -87.77 -71.66
N ILE A 397 -11.33 -86.81 -71.72
CA ILE A 397 -12.75 -87.04 -72.02
C ILE A 397 -12.90 -87.69 -73.41
N LEU A 398 -12.26 -87.13 -74.44
CA LEU A 398 -12.29 -87.69 -75.80
C LEU A 398 -11.70 -89.10 -75.84
N LYS A 399 -10.57 -89.33 -75.16
CA LYS A 399 -9.90 -90.63 -75.11
C LYS A 399 -10.74 -91.65 -74.35
N SER A 400 -11.38 -91.25 -73.26
CA SER A 400 -12.30 -92.10 -72.49
C SER A 400 -13.52 -92.50 -73.33
N LYS A 401 -14.08 -91.58 -74.12
CA LYS A 401 -15.14 -91.89 -75.08
C LYS A 401 -14.68 -92.90 -76.14
N SER A 402 -13.48 -92.73 -76.70
CA SER A 402 -12.90 -93.67 -77.65
C SER A 402 -12.62 -95.05 -77.03
N VAL A 403 -12.12 -95.10 -75.80
CA VAL A 403 -11.93 -96.35 -75.05
C VAL A 403 -13.27 -97.03 -74.81
N SER A 404 -14.30 -96.28 -74.40
CA SER A 404 -15.65 -96.81 -74.22
C SER A 404 -16.21 -97.40 -75.52
N GLU A 405 -16.04 -96.70 -76.65
CA GLU A 405 -16.47 -97.19 -77.97
C GLU A 405 -15.74 -98.48 -78.37
N LYS A 406 -14.41 -98.51 -78.20
CA LYS A 406 -13.60 -99.71 -78.45
C LYS A 406 -14.01 -100.88 -77.55
N ALA A 407 -14.29 -100.61 -76.28
CA ALA A 407 -14.76 -101.62 -75.33
C ALA A 407 -16.14 -102.16 -75.75
N MET A 408 -17.08 -101.30 -76.15
CA MET A 408 -18.37 -101.73 -76.69
C MET A 408 -18.20 -102.60 -77.94
N LYS A 409 -17.32 -102.20 -78.87
CA LYS A 409 -17.01 -103.00 -80.05
C LYS A 409 -16.40 -104.36 -79.68
N ALA A 410 -15.50 -104.40 -78.69
CA ALA A 410 -14.93 -105.65 -78.20
C ALA A 410 -15.99 -106.56 -77.56
N ILE A 411 -16.95 -106.01 -76.82
CA ILE A 411 -18.11 -106.77 -76.29
C ILE A 411 -18.92 -107.37 -77.44
N THR A 412 -19.22 -106.59 -78.49
CA THR A 412 -19.94 -107.09 -79.67
C THR A 412 -19.18 -108.24 -80.34
N VAL A 413 -17.90 -108.06 -80.65
CA VAL A 413 -17.05 -109.11 -81.28
C VAL A 413 -16.92 -110.33 -80.37
N SER A 414 -16.80 -110.14 -79.06
CA SER A 414 -16.77 -111.25 -78.10
C SER A 414 -18.10 -112.03 -78.10
N GLY A 415 -19.24 -111.35 -78.22
CA GLY A 415 -20.55 -111.98 -78.34
C GLY A 415 -20.70 -112.79 -79.63
N GLU A 416 -20.23 -112.25 -80.76
CA GLU A 416 -20.15 -112.99 -82.03
C GLU A 416 -19.22 -114.20 -81.91
N GLY A 417 -18.05 -114.05 -81.29
CA GLY A 417 -17.11 -115.14 -81.04
C GLY A 417 -17.71 -116.24 -80.16
N GLN A 418 -18.44 -115.87 -79.11
CA GLN A 418 -19.15 -116.82 -78.26
C GLN A 418 -20.22 -117.61 -79.04
N LYS A 419 -20.94 -116.94 -79.94
CA LYS A 419 -21.89 -117.59 -80.85
C LYS A 419 -21.18 -118.60 -81.77
N SER A 420 -20.06 -118.21 -82.39
CA SER A 420 -19.27 -119.13 -83.24
C SER A 420 -18.75 -120.34 -82.46
N VAL A 421 -18.29 -120.16 -81.22
CA VAL A 421 -17.89 -121.29 -80.35
C VAL A 421 -19.08 -122.21 -80.04
N GLN A 422 -20.26 -121.64 -79.79
CA GLN A 422 -21.47 -122.44 -79.56
C GLN A 422 -21.83 -123.25 -80.81
N GLU A 423 -21.77 -122.66 -82.00
CA GLU A 423 -21.99 -123.37 -83.27
C GLU A 423 -20.98 -124.51 -83.46
N ILE A 424 -19.71 -124.33 -83.07
CA ILE A 424 -18.70 -125.41 -83.08
C ILE A 424 -19.06 -126.52 -82.09
N LEU A 425 -19.48 -126.19 -80.86
CA LEU A 425 -19.88 -127.19 -79.87
C LEU A 425 -21.08 -128.02 -80.35
N ASP A 426 -22.08 -127.37 -80.95
CA ASP A 426 -23.23 -128.04 -81.53
C ASP A 426 -22.81 -128.94 -82.70
N GLY A 427 -21.87 -128.47 -83.54
CA GLY A 427 -21.23 -129.27 -84.59
C GLY A 427 -20.48 -130.49 -84.05
N MET A 428 -19.71 -130.34 -82.98
CA MET A 428 -19.01 -131.45 -82.31
C MET A 428 -19.97 -132.48 -81.73
N ASN A 429 -21.07 -132.04 -81.10
CA ASN A 429 -22.14 -132.93 -80.63
C ASN A 429 -22.83 -133.67 -81.80
N HIS A 430 -22.94 -133.02 -82.97
CA HIS A 430 -23.42 -133.69 -84.17
C HIS A 430 -22.45 -134.78 -84.65
N ILE A 431 -21.15 -134.46 -84.71
CA ILE A 431 -20.10 -135.43 -85.08
C ILE A 431 -20.06 -136.61 -84.10
N GLN A 432 -20.16 -136.36 -82.78
CA GLN A 432 -20.19 -137.43 -81.78
C GLN A 432 -21.36 -138.39 -82.01
N ARG A 433 -22.57 -137.87 -82.26
CA ARG A 433 -23.74 -138.71 -82.59
C ARG A 433 -23.56 -139.51 -83.88
N GLN A 434 -22.92 -138.93 -84.89
CA GLN A 434 -22.55 -139.67 -86.11
C GLN A 434 -21.53 -140.78 -85.81
N MET A 435 -20.51 -140.51 -84.99
CA MET A 435 -19.51 -141.50 -84.58
C MET A 435 -20.13 -142.67 -83.80
N ASP A 436 -21.08 -142.42 -82.89
CA ASP A 436 -21.83 -143.48 -82.19
C ASP A 436 -22.65 -144.34 -83.17
N THR A 437 -23.30 -143.70 -84.15
CA THR A 437 -24.08 -144.40 -85.19
C THR A 437 -23.17 -145.28 -86.06
N ILE A 438 -21.98 -144.79 -86.41
CA ILE A 438 -20.95 -145.56 -87.12
C ILE A 438 -20.50 -146.73 -86.24
N GLY A 439 -20.22 -146.50 -84.94
CA GLY A 439 -19.86 -147.54 -83.98
C GLY A 439 -20.90 -148.66 -83.89
N MET A 440 -22.18 -148.31 -83.77
CA MET A 440 -23.28 -149.28 -83.80
C MET A 440 -23.34 -150.05 -85.13
N SER A 441 -23.08 -149.39 -86.25
CA SER A 441 -23.06 -150.04 -87.56
C SER A 441 -21.88 -151.02 -87.70
N VAL A 442 -20.72 -150.69 -87.12
CA VAL A 442 -19.56 -151.58 -87.07
C VAL A 442 -19.82 -152.79 -86.17
N ILE A 443 -20.43 -152.61 -84.99
CA ILE A 443 -20.83 -153.74 -84.11
C ILE A 443 -21.81 -154.65 -84.84
N LYS A 444 -22.86 -154.08 -85.46
CA LYS A 444 -23.84 -154.84 -86.23
C LYS A 444 -23.22 -155.59 -87.41
N LEU A 445 -22.25 -154.99 -88.09
CA LEU A 445 -21.49 -155.63 -89.16
C LEU A 445 -20.60 -156.76 -88.62
N SER A 446 -20.01 -156.59 -87.43
CA SER A 446 -19.23 -157.63 -86.75
C SER A 446 -20.10 -158.82 -86.35
N GLU A 447 -21.28 -158.59 -85.79
CA GLU A 447 -22.25 -159.65 -85.46
C GLU A 447 -22.70 -160.40 -86.72
N GLN A 448 -23.01 -159.68 -87.80
CA GLN A 448 -23.35 -160.30 -89.08
C GLN A 448 -22.18 -161.11 -89.67
N SER A 449 -20.94 -160.63 -89.54
CA SER A 449 -19.75 -161.38 -89.97
C SER A 449 -19.52 -162.63 -89.13
N GLN A 450 -19.75 -162.56 -87.82
CA GLN A 450 -19.68 -163.72 -86.92
C GLN A 450 -20.74 -164.77 -87.29
N ALA A 451 -21.98 -164.34 -87.54
CA ALA A 451 -23.07 -165.21 -87.98
C ALA A 451 -22.78 -165.86 -89.34
N ILE A 452 -22.17 -165.13 -90.28
CA ILE A 452 -21.67 -165.72 -91.53
C ILE A 452 -20.59 -166.77 -91.22
N GLY A 453 -19.67 -166.51 -90.28
CA GLY A 453 -18.68 -167.48 -89.84
C GLY A 453 -19.29 -168.79 -89.31
N GLU A 454 -20.35 -168.73 -88.53
CA GLU A 454 -21.09 -169.93 -88.06
C GLU A 454 -21.76 -170.70 -89.21
N ILE A 455 -22.35 -169.98 -90.17
CA ILE A 455 -22.93 -170.59 -91.38
C ILE A 455 -21.83 -171.27 -92.20
N ILE A 456 -20.69 -170.61 -92.40
CA ILE A 456 -19.53 -171.14 -93.13
C ILE A 456 -19.03 -172.45 -92.46
N ALA A 457 -18.90 -172.47 -91.14
CA ALA A 457 -18.53 -173.67 -90.39
C ALA A 457 -19.55 -174.82 -90.59
N THR A 458 -20.84 -174.50 -90.49
CA THR A 458 -21.91 -175.49 -90.71
C THR A 458 -21.92 -176.05 -92.14
N VAL A 459 -21.69 -175.20 -93.15
CA VAL A 459 -21.60 -175.61 -94.56
C VAL A 459 -20.35 -176.48 -94.78
N THR A 460 -19.24 -176.19 -94.10
CA THR A 460 -18.02 -177.01 -94.14
C THR A 460 -18.29 -178.42 -93.60
N ASP A 461 -18.96 -178.53 -92.44
CA ASP A 461 -19.31 -179.81 -91.83
C ASP A 461 -20.27 -180.63 -92.72
N ILE A 462 -21.30 -179.99 -93.29
CA ILE A 462 -22.22 -180.64 -94.24
C ILE A 462 -21.49 -181.13 -95.48
N SER A 463 -20.54 -180.34 -95.97
CA SER A 463 -19.70 -180.71 -97.12
C SER A 463 -18.84 -181.93 -96.77
N GLU A 464 -18.24 -181.98 -95.58
CA GLU A 464 -17.42 -183.12 -95.15
C GLU A 464 -18.24 -184.41 -94.95
N GLN A 465 -19.44 -184.31 -94.37
CA GLN A 465 -20.37 -185.43 -94.28
C GLN A 465 -20.85 -185.91 -95.66
N SER A 466 -21.21 -184.99 -96.55
CA SER A 466 -21.63 -185.30 -97.91
C SER A 466 -20.50 -185.98 -98.69
N ASN A 467 -19.26 -185.54 -98.48
CA ASN A 467 -18.06 -186.14 -99.04
C ASN A 467 -17.87 -187.60 -98.60
N LEU A 468 -18.03 -187.88 -97.30
CA LEU A 468 -17.90 -189.24 -96.74
C LEU A 468 -19.03 -190.17 -97.18
N LEU A 469 -20.28 -189.69 -97.18
CA LEU A 469 -21.43 -190.43 -97.69
C LEU A 469 -21.28 -190.77 -99.17
N ALA A 470 -20.80 -189.80 -99.97
CA ALA A 470 -20.50 -189.98 -101.38
C ALA A 470 -19.42 -191.05 -101.61
N VAL A 471 -18.32 -191.03 -100.85
CA VAL A 471 -17.27 -192.05 -100.97
C VAL A 471 -17.79 -193.44 -100.59
N ASN A 472 -18.54 -193.55 -99.49
CA ASN A 472 -19.14 -194.83 -99.07
C ASN A 472 -20.13 -195.37 -100.10
N ALA A 473 -20.99 -194.49 -100.66
CA ALA A 473 -21.92 -194.86 -101.72
C ALA A 473 -21.20 -195.28 -103.01
N SER A 474 -20.09 -194.63 -103.36
CA SER A 474 -19.26 -194.98 -104.53
C SER A 474 -18.59 -196.34 -104.36
N ILE A 475 -18.11 -196.67 -103.15
CA ILE A 475 -17.53 -197.98 -102.81
C ILE A 475 -18.57 -199.10 -102.91
N GLU A 476 -19.76 -198.93 -102.31
CA GLU A 476 -20.78 -199.99 -102.31
C GLU A 476 -21.39 -200.19 -103.71
N ALA A 477 -21.46 -199.11 -104.51
CA ALA A 477 -21.81 -199.17 -105.92
C ALA A 477 -20.79 -199.96 -106.76
N ALA A 478 -19.48 -199.85 -106.47
CA ALA A 478 -18.44 -200.65 -107.13
C ALA A 478 -18.54 -202.15 -106.77
N LYS A 479 -19.02 -202.45 -105.56
CA LYS A 479 -19.21 -203.82 -105.04
C LYS A 479 -20.39 -204.56 -105.68
N ALA A 480 -21.42 -203.84 -106.13
CA ALA A 480 -22.60 -204.38 -106.81
C ALA A 480 -22.38 -204.74 -108.30
N GLY A 481 -21.17 -204.55 -108.84
CA GLY A 481 -20.80 -204.94 -110.20
C GLY A 481 -21.67 -204.27 -111.27
N GLU A 482 -22.09 -205.01 -112.30
CA GLU A 482 -22.91 -204.50 -113.42
C GLU A 482 -24.22 -203.82 -112.97
N PHE A 483 -24.76 -204.15 -111.79
CA PHE A 483 -25.96 -203.54 -111.24
C PHE A 483 -25.71 -202.19 -110.51
N GLY A 484 -24.45 -201.79 -110.27
CA GLY A 484 -24.08 -200.61 -109.49
C GLY A 484 -23.58 -199.37 -110.27
N LYS A 485 -23.35 -199.48 -111.59
CA LYS A 485 -22.76 -198.40 -112.41
C LYS A 485 -23.50 -197.06 -112.33
N GLY A 486 -24.83 -197.08 -112.30
CA GLY A 486 -25.64 -195.84 -112.20
C GLY A 486 -25.48 -195.11 -110.86
N PHE A 487 -25.30 -195.85 -109.77
CA PHE A 487 -25.15 -195.30 -108.42
C PHE A 487 -23.74 -194.72 -108.18
N ALA A 488 -22.71 -195.32 -108.80
CA ALA A 488 -21.33 -194.85 -108.70
C ALA A 488 -21.11 -193.46 -109.32
N VAL A 489 -21.80 -193.16 -110.43
CA VAL A 489 -21.68 -191.85 -111.12
C VAL A 489 -22.27 -190.73 -110.25
N VAL A 490 -23.45 -190.94 -109.65
CA VAL A 490 -24.07 -189.94 -108.77
C VAL A 490 -23.24 -189.72 -107.51
N ALA A 491 -22.69 -190.80 -106.93
CA ALA A 491 -21.81 -190.72 -105.78
C ALA A 491 -20.51 -189.94 -106.08
N HIS A 492 -19.90 -190.12 -107.27
CA HIS A 492 -18.72 -189.35 -107.65
C HIS A 492 -19.03 -187.86 -107.85
N GLU A 493 -20.21 -187.54 -108.38
CA GLU A 493 -20.65 -186.15 -108.54
C GLU A 493 -20.89 -185.45 -107.19
N ILE A 494 -21.50 -186.14 -106.21
CA ILE A 494 -21.67 -185.59 -104.85
C ILE A 494 -20.32 -185.38 -104.15
N HIS A 495 -19.34 -186.26 -104.36
CA HIS A 495 -17.97 -186.09 -103.84
C HIS A 495 -17.32 -184.81 -104.38
N ASN A 496 -17.42 -184.56 -105.69
CA ASN A 496 -16.88 -183.35 -106.31
C ASN A 496 -17.59 -182.07 -105.84
N LEU A 497 -18.93 -182.07 -105.74
CA LEU A 497 -19.71 -180.93 -105.24
C LEU A 497 -19.39 -180.62 -103.76
N ALA A 498 -19.27 -181.65 -102.93
CA ALA A 498 -18.86 -181.52 -101.53
C ALA A 498 -17.43 -180.97 -101.42
N GLY A 499 -16.50 -181.42 -102.27
CA GLY A 499 -15.15 -180.89 -102.35
C GLY A 499 -15.11 -179.40 -102.72
N GLN A 500 -15.89 -178.97 -103.72
CA GLN A 500 -15.99 -177.56 -104.09
C GLN A 500 -16.60 -176.70 -102.99
N SER A 501 -17.64 -177.19 -102.30
CA SER A 501 -18.32 -176.46 -101.23
C SER A 501 -17.44 -176.30 -99.98
N LYS A 502 -16.60 -177.30 -99.67
CA LYS A 502 -15.52 -177.20 -98.65
C LYS A 502 -14.44 -176.18 -99.03
N GLN A 503 -14.09 -176.07 -100.31
CA GLN A 503 -13.05 -175.13 -100.76
C GLN A 503 -13.56 -173.68 -100.78
N ALA A 504 -14.83 -173.45 -101.10
CA ALA A 504 -15.45 -172.12 -101.09
C ALA A 504 -15.68 -171.56 -99.67
N THR A 505 -15.70 -172.42 -98.65
CA THR A 505 -15.92 -172.07 -97.24
C THR A 505 -14.62 -171.91 -96.43
N ALA A 506 -13.45 -172.13 -97.05
CA ALA A 506 -12.15 -172.07 -96.38
C ALA A 506 -11.46 -170.69 -96.38
N ASN A 507 -12.13 -169.63 -96.88
CA ASN A 507 -11.62 -168.25 -96.91
C ASN A 507 -12.42 -167.32 -96.01
#